data_AF-A0A7V2PK35-F1
#
_entry.id   AF-A0A7V2PK35-F1
#
_cell.length_a   1.000
_cell.length_b   1.000
_cell.length_c   1.000
_cell.angle_alpha   90.00
_cell.angle_beta   90.00
_cell.angle_gamma   90.00
#
_symmetry.space_group_name_H-M   'P 1'
#
loop_
_entity.id
_entity.type
_entity.pdbx_description
1 polymer ?
#
loop_
_entity_poly.entity_id
_entity_poly.type
_entity_poly.pdbx_seq_one_letter_code
_entity_poly.pdbx_strand_id
1 'polypeptide(L)' 'MNKDIFVITEHLQGRVLEISYVMLAAARTLAEASGGQVVAVLLGHNVQALADDFNADRLLYLDHPA' A
#
# COMPACT_ATOMS: atom_id res chain seq x y z
N MET A 1 -6.88 0.03 -20.53
CA MET A 1 -5.71 0.03 -19.61
C MET A 1 -6.19 0.44 -18.23
N ASN A 2 -5.81 -0.31 -17.19
CA ASN A 2 -6.08 0.13 -15.81
C ASN A 2 -5.20 1.34 -15.49
N LYS A 3 -5.74 2.30 -14.73
CA LYS A 3 -5.06 3.54 -14.31
C LYS A 3 -4.75 3.58 -12.81
N ASP A 4 -5.07 2.50 -12.10
CA ASP A 4 -4.76 2.36 -10.68
C ASP A 4 -3.25 2.39 -10.43
N ILE A 5 -2.86 3.06 -9.35
CA ILE A 5 -1.48 3.18 -8.91
C ILE A 5 -1.27 2.23 -7.74
N PHE A 6 -0.42 1.22 -7.94
CA PHE A 6 -0.09 0.24 -6.91
C PHE A 6 1.18 0.69 -6.17
N VAL A 7 1.12 0.71 -4.85
CA VAL A 7 2.25 1.04 -3.98
C VAL A 7 2.58 -0.18 -3.13
N ILE A 8 3.77 -0.73 -3.30
CA ILE A 8 4.29 -1.79 -2.43
C ILE A 8 4.65 -1.14 -1.09
N THR A 9 4.06 -1.66 -0.02
CA THR A 9 4.31 -1.18 1.33
C THR A 9 5.35 -2.06 1.99
N GLU A 10 6.42 -1.44 2.46
CA GLU A 10 7.51 -2.13 3.13
C GLU A 10 7.25 -2.17 4.63
N HIS A 11 7.51 -3.32 5.26
CA HIS A 11 7.51 -3.44 6.71
C HIS A 11 8.74 -4.19 7.18
N LEU A 12 9.18 -3.87 8.39
CA LEU A 12 10.28 -4.53 9.06
C LEU A 12 9.92 -4.72 10.53
N GLN A 13 10.06 -5.95 11.03
CA GLN A 13 9.77 -6.30 12.43
C GLN A 13 8.36 -5.87 12.89
N GLY A 14 7.34 -6.09 12.05
CA GLY A 14 5.96 -5.74 12.39
C GLY A 14 5.68 -4.24 12.41
N ARG A 15 6.43 -3.45 11.64
CA ARG A 15 6.20 -2.01 11.49
C ARG A 15 6.33 -1.61 10.03
N VAL A 16 5.35 -0.88 9.51
CA VAL A 16 5.40 -0.28 8.18
C VAL A 16 6.47 0.81 8.19
N LEU A 17 7.34 0.83 7.17
CA LEU A 17 8.36 1.85 7.01
C LEU A 17 7.75 3.16 6.56
N GLU A 18 8.26 4.28 7.08
CA GLU A 18 7.76 5.64 6.82
C GLU A 18 7.65 5.97 5.33
N ILE A 19 8.61 5.48 4.53
CA ILE A 19 8.65 5.66 3.08
C ILE A 19 7.37 5.17 2.39
N SER A 20 6.72 4.11 2.90
CA SER A 20 5.46 3.60 2.34
C SER A 20 4.36 4.66 2.36
N TYR A 21 4.30 5.47 3.42
CA TYR A 21 3.32 6.56 3.54
C TYR A 21 3.62 7.72 2.60
N VAL A 22 4.90 8.07 2.44
CA VAL A 22 5.34 9.08 1.47
C VAL A 22 4.99 8.65 0.04
N MET A 23 5.20 7.37 -0.28
CA MET A 23 4.86 6.81 -1.59
C MET A 23 3.36 6.78 -1.84
N LEU A 24 2.54 6.49 -0.82
CA LEU A 24 1.08 6.56 -0.93
C LEU A 24 0.59 8.00 -1.18
N ALA A 25 1.18 8.98 -0.51
CA ALA A 25 0.89 10.39 -0.77
C ALA A 25 1.28 10.81 -2.20
N ALA A 26 2.44 10.38 -2.69
CA ALA A 26 2.85 10.65 -4.08
C ALA A 26 1.95 9.96 -5.10
N ALA A 27 1.52 8.72 -4.82
CA ALA A 27 0.60 7.96 -5.66
C ALA A 27 -0.76 8.65 -5.79
N ARG A 28 -1.24 9.34 -4.74
CA ARG A 28 -2.49 10.10 -4.78
C ARG A 28 -2.47 11.15 -5.89
N THR A 29 -1.39 11.93 -6.00
CA THR A 29 -1.24 12.94 -7.06
C THR A 29 -1.33 12.32 -8.46
N LEU A 30 -0.73 11.14 -8.65
CA LEU A 30 -0.75 10.43 -9.93
C LEU A 30 -2.14 9.83 -10.25
N ALA A 31 -2.79 9.25 -9.24
CA ALA A 31 -4.10 8.65 -9.36
C ALA A 31 -5.16 9.70 -9.67
N GLU A 32 -5.13 10.86 -9.00
CA GLU A 32 -6.02 12.00 -9.28
C GLU A 32 -5.83 12.54 -10.70
N ALA A 33 -4.59 12.71 -11.16
CA ALA A 33 -4.31 13.20 -12.51
C ALA A 33 -4.78 12.26 -13.62
N SER A 34 -4.87 10.95 -13.34
CA SER A 34 -5.25 9.93 -14.32
C SER A 34 -6.70 9.44 -14.17
N GLY A 35 -7.35 9.75 -13.05
CA GLY A 35 -8.68 9.22 -12.67
C GLY A 35 -8.64 7.76 -12.23
N GLY A 36 -7.53 7.31 -11.63
CA GLY A 36 -7.35 5.97 -11.06
C GLY A 36 -7.50 5.95 -9.53
N GLN A 37 -7.32 4.77 -8.94
CA GLN A 37 -7.28 4.59 -7.48
C GLN A 37 -5.86 4.32 -6.96
N VAL A 38 -5.59 4.68 -5.71
CA VAL A 38 -4.38 4.25 -5.00
C VAL A 38 -4.65 2.90 -4.34
N VAL A 39 -3.81 1.91 -4.63
CA VAL A 39 -3.87 0.56 -4.06
C VAL A 39 -2.59 0.28 -3.28
N ALA A 40 -2.70 0.16 -1.97
CA ALA A 40 -1.61 -0.33 -1.12
C ALA A 40 -1.45 -1.85 -1.30
N VAL A 41 -0.21 -2.34 -1.33
CA VAL A 41 0.12 -3.76 -1.45
C VAL A 41 1.04 -4.17 -0.29
N LEU A 42 0.49 -4.92 0.65
CA LEU A 42 1.17 -5.39 1.86
C LEU A 42 1.45 -6.90 1.76
N LEU A 43 2.72 -7.28 1.77
CA LEU A 43 3.14 -8.69 1.67
C LEU A 43 3.97 -9.07 2.89
N GLY A 44 3.70 -10.22 3.50
CA GLY A 44 4.56 -10.78 4.54
C GLY A 44 3.86 -11.81 5.40
N HIS A 45 4.42 -12.06 6.59
CA HIS A 45 3.88 -13.00 7.57
C HIS A 45 3.39 -12.28 8.82
N ASN A 46 2.18 -12.62 9.30
CA ASN A 46 1.50 -11.96 10.42
C ASN A 46 1.34 -10.46 10.19
N VAL A 47 1.02 -10.08 8.96
CA VAL A 47 0.88 -8.68 8.51
C VAL A 47 -0.55 -8.17 8.60
N GLN A 48 -1.54 -9.03 8.90
CA GLN A 48 -2.93 -8.60 9.04
C GLN A 48 -3.11 -7.46 10.05
N ALA A 49 -2.32 -7.45 11.14
CA ALA A 49 -2.35 -6.36 12.13
C ALA A 49 -1.77 -5.02 11.63
N LEU A 50 -1.06 -5.03 10.50
CA LEU A 50 -0.51 -3.83 9.86
C LEU A 50 -1.48 -3.24 8.81
N ALA A 51 -2.60 -3.91 8.54
CA ALA A 51 -3.53 -3.56 7.47
C ALA A 51 -4.43 -2.35 7.78
N ASP A 52 -4.50 -1.91 9.03
CA ASP A 52 -5.55 -0.99 9.49
C ASP A 52 -5.27 0.49 9.19
N ASP A 53 -4.08 0.86 8.69
CA ASP A 53 -3.66 2.26 8.67
C ASP A 53 -2.94 2.67 7.37
N PHE A 54 -3.53 2.37 6.21
CA PHE A 54 -3.03 2.88 4.93
C PHE A 54 -3.97 3.94 4.36
N ASN A 55 -3.41 5.11 4.02
CA ASN A 55 -4.11 6.16 3.28
C ASN A 55 -4.22 5.80 1.78
N ALA A 56 -4.93 4.73 1.48
CA ALA A 56 -5.16 4.18 0.14
C ALA A 56 -6.66 3.93 -0.08
N ASP A 57 -7.11 3.92 -1.34
CA ASP A 57 -8.51 3.60 -1.66
C ASP A 57 -8.82 2.12 -1.48
N ARG A 58 -7.79 1.27 -1.65
CA ARG A 58 -7.85 -0.18 -1.42
C ARG A 58 -6.53 -0.68 -0.84
N LEU A 59 -6.63 -1.74 -0.04
CA LEU A 59 -5.50 -2.52 0.42
C LEU A 59 -5.61 -3.94 -0.15
N LEU A 60 -4.56 -4.38 -0.82
CA LEU A 60 -4.31 -5.78 -1.10
C LEU A 60 -3.27 -6.27 -0.11
N TYR A 61 -3.63 -7.22 0.74
CA TYR A 61 -2.65 -7.86 1.61
C TYR A 61 -2.58 -9.35 1.37
N LEU A 62 -1.38 -9.90 1.49
CA LEU A 62 -1.12 -11.34 1.48
C LEU A 62 -0.35 -11.68 2.75
N ASP A 63 -1.00 -12.43 3.62
CA ASP A 63 -0.37 -13.02 4.79
C ASP A 63 0.05 -14.45 4.48
N HIS A 64 1.36 -14.69 4.42
CA HIS A 64 1.92 -15.99 4.10
C HIS A 64 3.29 -16.19 4.78
N PRO A 65 3.59 -17.38 5.34
CA PRO A 65 4.84 -17.63 6.05
C PRO A 65 6.08 -17.91 5.18
N ALA A 66 5.93 -18.02 3.86
CA ALA A 66 6.95 -18.54 2.92
C ALA A 66 7.48 -17.51 1.94
#